data_AF-A0A194QWU2-F1
#
_entry.id   AF-A0A194QWU2-F1
#
_cell.length_a   1.000
_cell.length_b   1.000
_cell.length_c   1.000
_cell.angle_alpha   90.00
_cell.angle_beta   90.00
_cell.angle_gamma   90.00
#
_symmetry.space_group_name_H-M   'P 1'
#
loop_
_entity.id
_entity.type
_entity.pdbx_description
1 polymer ?
#
loop_
_entity_poly.entity_id
_entity_poly.type
_entity_poly.pdbx_seq_one_letter_code
_entity_poly.pdbx_strand_id
1 'polypeptide(L)'
;MAAGQYYSGYGHGQGLLQNHGNIGYRAPVIVQPAQYTGHYDNRQDHYAAPHYSFEYSVADSHTGDIKSQHESREGDVVRGAYSLHESDGTIRTVEYSADAHNGFNAVVHRQGHATHAVPVHH
;
A
#
# COMPACT_ATOMS: atom_id res chain seq x y z
N MET A 1 -4.57 32.78 -10.34
CA MET A 1 -3.94 31.44 -10.41
C MET A 1 -3.50 31.11 -8.99
N ALA A 2 -4.18 30.16 -8.36
CA ALA A 2 -4.11 29.94 -6.92
C ALA A 2 -2.81 29.22 -6.52
N ALA A 3 -2.13 29.75 -5.51
CA ALA A 3 -0.92 29.20 -4.93
C ALA A 3 -1.27 27.98 -4.05
N GLY A 4 -0.73 26.81 -4.40
CA GLY A 4 -0.83 25.58 -3.63
C GLY A 4 0.07 25.64 -2.40
N GLN A 5 -0.53 25.48 -1.23
CA GLN A 5 0.09 25.50 0.08
C GLN A 5 1.04 24.30 0.26
N TYR A 6 2.24 24.55 0.78
CA TYR A 6 3.19 23.53 1.22
C TYR A 6 2.72 22.93 2.56
N TYR A 7 2.72 21.61 2.70
CA TYR A 7 2.66 20.96 4.01
C TYR A 7 3.84 20.01 4.18
N SER A 8 4.65 20.30 5.21
CA SER A 8 5.85 19.56 5.62
C SER A 8 5.53 18.80 6.89
N GLY A 9 5.68 17.47 6.88
CA GLY A 9 5.52 16.62 8.06
C GLY A 9 6.77 15.76 8.27
N TYR A 10 7.63 16.17 9.18
CA TYR A 10 8.78 15.37 9.63
C TYR A 10 8.36 14.45 10.77
N GLY A 11 8.42 13.14 10.53
CA GLY A 11 8.35 12.11 11.56
C GLY A 11 9.66 11.98 12.34
N HIS A 12 9.56 11.74 13.63
CA HIS A 12 10.69 11.44 14.52
C HIS A 12 10.57 9.97 14.96
N GLY A 13 11.41 9.11 14.40
CA GLY A 13 11.62 7.74 14.87
C GLY A 13 12.91 7.68 15.70
N GLN A 14 12.80 7.23 16.95
CA GLN A 14 13.93 6.87 17.81
C GLN A 14 13.86 5.37 18.07
N GLY A 15 14.86 4.64 17.60
CA GLY A 15 15.00 3.20 17.83
C GLY A 15 15.74 2.90 19.13
N LEU A 16 15.53 1.70 19.67
CA LEU A 16 16.49 1.02 20.54
C LEU A 16 16.45 -0.49 20.28
N LEU A 17 17.64 -1.02 19.97
CA LEU A 17 18.00 -2.44 19.91
C LEU A 17 18.01 -3.05 21.33
N GLN A 18 17.56 -4.30 21.47
CA GLN A 18 18.12 -5.23 22.47
C GLN A 18 17.95 -6.68 22.02
N ASN A 19 19.10 -7.33 21.82
CA ASN A 19 19.27 -8.74 21.53
C ASN A 19 19.40 -9.50 22.85
N HIS A 20 18.40 -10.31 23.22
CA HIS A 20 18.55 -11.34 24.25
C HIS A 20 17.77 -12.59 23.82
N GLY A 21 18.50 -13.67 23.53
CA GLY A 21 17.94 -14.95 23.10
C GLY A 21 17.30 -15.74 24.24
N ASN A 22 16.31 -16.56 23.88
CA ASN A 22 16.10 -17.89 24.46
C ASN A 22 15.10 -18.67 23.59
N ILE A 23 15.54 -19.76 22.96
CA ILE A 23 14.66 -20.68 22.23
C ILE A 23 14.07 -21.64 23.27
N GLY A 24 12.78 -21.54 23.53
CA GLY A 24 12.06 -22.48 24.38
C GLY A 24 10.67 -22.75 23.82
N TYR A 25 10.47 -23.91 23.21
CA TYR A 25 9.15 -24.38 22.82
C TYR A 25 8.36 -24.74 24.09
N ARG A 26 7.34 -23.93 24.43
CA ARG A 26 6.34 -24.28 25.45
C ARG A 26 5.00 -24.47 24.73
N ALA A 27 4.42 -25.66 24.88
CA ALA A 27 3.09 -25.97 24.39
C ALA A 27 2.06 -25.02 25.02
N PRO A 28 1.03 -24.55 24.29
CA PRO A 28 0.00 -23.70 24.85
C PRO A 28 -0.85 -24.48 25.86
N VAL A 29 -1.03 -23.91 27.05
CA VAL A 29 -2.00 -24.36 28.05
C VAL A 29 -3.40 -24.02 27.54
N ILE A 30 -4.30 -25.02 27.47
CA ILE A 30 -5.70 -24.80 27.09
C ILE A 30 -6.41 -24.13 28.28
N VAL A 31 -6.76 -22.85 28.12
CA VAL A 31 -7.65 -22.13 29.05
C VAL A 31 -9.08 -22.26 28.51
N GLN A 32 -9.99 -22.80 29.32
CA GLN A 32 -11.41 -22.92 28.98
C GLN A 32 -12.07 -21.52 28.90
N PRO A 33 -13.03 -21.28 27.98
CA PRO A 33 -13.65 -19.96 27.85
C PRO A 33 -14.60 -19.66 29.02
N ALA A 34 -14.37 -18.51 29.67
CA ALA A 34 -15.29 -17.95 30.66
C ALA A 34 -16.58 -17.46 29.98
N GLN A 35 -17.72 -17.76 30.58
CA GLN A 35 -19.03 -17.34 30.07
C GLN A 35 -19.23 -15.84 30.28
N TYR A 36 -19.41 -15.10 29.18
CA TYR A 36 -19.65 -13.65 29.21
C TYR A 36 -21.16 -13.37 29.24
N THR A 37 -21.66 -12.89 30.38
CA THR A 37 -23.02 -12.33 30.52
C THR A 37 -23.09 -11.00 29.78
N GLY A 38 -23.89 -10.95 28.72
CA GLY A 38 -24.06 -9.77 27.87
C GLY A 38 -24.88 -8.67 28.55
N HIS A 39 -24.27 -7.52 28.76
CA HIS A 39 -24.97 -6.26 28.98
C HIS A 39 -25.20 -5.59 27.63
N TYR A 40 -26.45 -5.49 27.20
CA TYR A 40 -26.84 -4.77 25.98
C TYR A 40 -26.77 -3.26 26.24
N ASP A 41 -25.61 -2.68 26.01
CA ASP A 41 -25.46 -1.23 25.88
C ASP A 41 -25.96 -0.83 24.49
N ASN A 42 -27.08 -0.09 24.43
CA ASN A 42 -27.67 0.43 23.20
C ASN A 42 -26.85 1.64 22.73
N ARG A 43 -25.58 1.39 22.37
CA ARG A 43 -24.84 2.29 21.50
C ARG A 43 -25.33 1.97 20.10
N GLN A 44 -25.99 2.94 19.47
CA GLN A 44 -26.17 2.90 18.03
C GLN A 44 -24.77 2.97 17.43
N ASP A 45 -24.13 1.83 17.24
CA ASP A 45 -22.84 1.74 16.58
C ASP A 45 -23.03 2.23 15.15
N HIS A 46 -22.61 3.46 14.88
CA HIS A 46 -22.59 4.03 13.54
C HIS A 46 -21.47 3.35 12.76
N TYR A 47 -21.71 2.11 12.31
CA TYR A 47 -20.81 1.40 11.41
C TYR A 47 -20.91 2.02 10.02
N ALA A 48 -20.08 3.02 9.74
CA ALA A 48 -19.83 3.48 8.38
C ALA A 48 -18.89 2.49 7.68
N ALA A 49 -19.17 2.19 6.41
CA ALA A 49 -18.27 1.42 5.58
C ALA A 49 -16.92 2.16 5.43
N PRO A 50 -15.78 1.45 5.43
CA PRO A 50 -14.47 2.09 5.29
C PRO A 50 -14.39 2.80 3.93
N HIS A 51 -13.89 4.03 3.95
CA HIS A 51 -13.74 4.85 2.76
C HIS A 51 -12.44 5.66 2.82
N TYR A 52 -11.65 5.62 1.74
CA TYR A 52 -10.51 6.52 1.56
C TYR A 52 -10.22 6.79 0.09
N SER A 53 -9.46 7.84 -0.17
CA SER A 53 -8.85 8.12 -1.47
C SER A 53 -7.51 8.79 -1.23
N PHE A 54 -6.47 8.36 -1.94
CA PHE A 54 -5.17 9.02 -1.92
C PHE A 54 -4.55 9.05 -3.31
N GLU A 55 -3.64 9.99 -3.51
CA GLU A 55 -2.82 10.09 -4.70
C GLU A 55 -1.44 10.64 -4.36
N TYR A 56 -0.44 10.25 -5.13
CA TYR A 56 0.88 10.88 -5.10
C TYR A 56 1.54 10.81 -6.48
N SER A 57 2.51 11.70 -6.70
CA SER A 57 3.36 11.66 -7.89
C SER A 57 4.77 12.14 -7.58
N VAL A 58 5.72 11.64 -8.37
CA VAL A 58 7.10 12.11 -8.40
C VAL A 58 7.44 12.41 -9.85
N ALA A 59 8.04 13.57 -10.09
CA ALA A 59 8.54 14.00 -11.39
C ALA A 59 9.89 14.69 -11.19
N ASP A 60 10.92 13.88 -10.95
CA ASP A 60 12.28 14.36 -10.75
C ASP A 60 13.13 14.13 -12.01
N SER A 61 13.40 15.21 -12.74
CA SER A 61 14.21 15.16 -13.95
C SER A 61 15.70 14.94 -13.68
N HIS A 62 16.18 15.19 -12.46
CA HIS A 62 17.58 14.98 -12.11
C HIS A 62 17.89 13.49 -11.92
N THR A 63 17.02 12.78 -11.23
CA THR A 63 17.16 11.33 -11.00
C THR A 63 16.49 10.48 -12.09
N GLY A 64 15.58 11.06 -12.88
CA GLY A 64 14.76 10.35 -13.86
C GLY A 64 13.57 9.62 -13.24
N ASP A 65 13.32 9.82 -11.94
CA ASP A 65 12.21 9.22 -11.20
C ASP A 65 10.88 9.89 -11.56
N ILE A 66 10.13 9.22 -12.43
CA ILE A 66 8.81 9.67 -12.89
C ILE A 66 7.82 8.55 -12.59
N LYS A 67 6.92 8.81 -11.64
CA LYS A 67 5.88 7.87 -11.22
C LYS A 67 4.65 8.57 -10.66
N SER A 68 3.52 7.90 -10.73
CA SER A 68 2.28 8.35 -10.10
C SER A 68 1.49 7.17 -9.57
N GLN A 69 0.65 7.41 -8.57
CA GLN A 69 -0.29 6.43 -8.06
C GLN A 69 -1.54 7.13 -7.54
N HIS A 70 -2.69 6.50 -7.75
CA HIS A 70 -3.93 6.80 -7.04
C HIS A 70 -4.61 5.51 -6.60
N GLU A 71 -5.32 5.56 -5.47
CA GLU A 71 -6.15 4.47 -4.99
C GLU A 71 -7.32 5.03 -4.20
N SER A 72 -8.49 4.41 -4.36
CA SER A 72 -9.64 4.63 -3.51
C SER A 72 -10.20 3.30 -3.01
N ARG A 73 -10.85 3.39 -1.84
CA ARG A 73 -11.62 2.30 -1.25
C ARG A 73 -13.02 2.78 -0.94
N GLU A 74 -13.99 1.96 -1.33
CA GLU A 74 -15.40 2.11 -0.97
C GLU A 74 -15.90 0.78 -0.41
N GLY A 75 -16.09 0.70 0.92
CA GLY A 75 -16.44 -0.55 1.59
C GLY A 75 -15.38 -1.62 1.37
N ASP A 76 -15.73 -2.72 0.73
CA ASP A 76 -14.81 -3.83 0.45
C ASP A 76 -14.22 -3.79 -0.97
N VAL A 77 -14.45 -2.71 -1.71
CA VAL A 77 -13.92 -2.52 -3.06
C VAL A 77 -12.76 -1.53 -3.04
N VAL A 78 -11.62 -1.95 -3.57
CA VAL A 78 -10.45 -1.09 -3.81
C VAL A 78 -10.25 -0.94 -5.32
N ARG A 79 -9.92 0.27 -5.78
CA ARG A 79 -9.55 0.56 -7.16
C ARG A 79 -8.39 1.53 -7.19
N GLY A 80 -7.50 1.36 -8.15
CA GLY A 80 -6.43 2.33 -8.33
C GLY A 80 -5.62 2.06 -9.58
N ALA A 81 -4.64 2.94 -9.80
CA ALA A 81 -3.61 2.70 -10.79
C ALA A 81 -2.28 3.27 -10.33
N TYR A 82 -1.19 2.70 -10.83
CA TYR A 82 0.13 3.31 -10.76
C TYR A 82 0.80 3.36 -12.13
N SER A 83 1.68 4.34 -12.32
CA SER A 83 2.53 4.48 -13.50
C SER A 83 3.99 4.62 -13.07
N LEU A 84 4.90 3.98 -13.81
CA LEU A 84 6.33 4.02 -13.59
C LEU A 84 7.06 4.14 -14.93
N HIS A 85 7.96 5.11 -15.03
CA HIS A 85 8.94 5.14 -16.11
C HIS A 85 10.07 4.15 -15.77
N GLU A 86 10.19 3.09 -16.57
CA GLU A 86 11.14 2.00 -16.34
C GLU A 86 12.51 2.33 -16.93
N SER A 87 13.55 1.68 -16.39
CA SER A 87 14.93 1.91 -16.81
C SER A 87 15.22 1.50 -18.27
N ASP A 88 14.38 0.66 -18.86
CA ASP A 88 14.48 0.24 -20.25
C ASP A 88 13.87 1.25 -21.25
N GLY A 89 13.34 2.37 -20.74
CA GLY A 89 12.69 3.44 -21.51
C GLY A 89 11.20 3.24 -21.73
N THR A 90 10.58 2.19 -21.15
CA THR A 90 9.14 1.99 -21.24
C THR A 90 8.40 2.70 -20.10
N ILE A 91 7.12 2.99 -20.33
CA ILE A 91 6.18 3.39 -19.26
C ILE A 91 5.31 2.19 -18.97
N ARG A 92 5.28 1.75 -17.71
CA ARG A 92 4.36 0.73 -17.23
C ARG A 92 3.24 1.38 -16.44
N THR A 93 2.00 1.19 -16.90
CA THR A 93 0.80 1.54 -16.15
C THR A 93 0.12 0.26 -15.70
N VAL A 94 -0.26 0.18 -14.43
CA VAL A 94 -1.05 -0.94 -13.90
C VAL A 94 -2.32 -0.38 -13.30
N GLU A 95 -3.44 -0.77 -13.88
CA GLU A 95 -4.77 -0.52 -13.35
C GLU A 95 -5.22 -1.73 -12.57
N TYR A 96 -5.70 -1.55 -11.34
CA TYR A 96 -6.05 -2.65 -10.47
C TYR A 96 -7.37 -2.43 -9.73
N SER A 97 -8.01 -3.54 -9.38
CA SER A 97 -9.18 -3.59 -8.52
C SER A 97 -9.10 -4.79 -7.58
N ALA A 98 -9.75 -4.68 -6.43
CA ALA A 98 -9.95 -5.80 -5.51
C ALA A 98 -11.35 -5.76 -4.90
N ASP A 99 -12.02 -6.91 -4.84
CA ASP A 99 -13.30 -7.08 -4.14
C ASP A 99 -13.44 -8.51 -3.59
N ALA A 100 -14.47 -8.73 -2.77
CA ALA A 100 -14.71 -10.02 -2.10
C ALA A 100 -15.12 -11.17 -3.04
N HIS A 101 -15.62 -10.87 -4.24
CA HIS A 101 -16.13 -11.84 -5.20
C HIS A 101 -15.06 -12.27 -6.22
N ASN A 102 -14.33 -11.30 -6.77
CA ASN A 102 -13.37 -11.49 -7.86
C ASN A 102 -11.92 -11.51 -7.38
N GLY A 103 -11.67 -11.17 -6.11
CA GLY A 103 -10.31 -11.01 -5.58
C GLY A 103 -9.58 -9.85 -6.26
N PHE A 104 -8.25 -9.89 -6.24
CA PHE A 104 -7.40 -8.89 -6.90
C PHE A 104 -7.29 -9.16 -8.40
N ASN A 105 -7.50 -8.12 -9.20
CA ASN A 105 -7.35 -8.14 -10.65
C ASN A 105 -6.52 -6.92 -11.09
N ALA A 106 -5.65 -7.10 -12.08
CA ALA A 106 -4.85 -6.02 -12.63
C ALA A 106 -4.66 -6.15 -14.13
N VAL A 107 -4.67 -5.01 -14.82
CA VAL A 107 -4.33 -4.88 -16.23
C VAL A 107 -3.06 -4.06 -16.35
N VAL A 108 -2.06 -4.63 -17.03
CA VAL A 108 -0.76 -3.99 -17.23
C VAL A 108 -0.65 -3.48 -18.66
N HIS A 109 -0.43 -2.19 -18.80
CA HIS A 109 -0.11 -1.53 -20.05
C HIS A 109 1.37 -1.16 -20.07
N ARG A 110 2.05 -1.46 -21.18
CA ARG A 110 3.42 -1.02 -21.44
C ARG A 110 3.46 -0.19 -22.70
N GLN A 111 4.06 0.99 -22.61
CA GLN A 111 4.22 1.93 -23.72
C GLN A 111 5.72 2.20 -23.95
N GLY A 112 6.12 2.39 -25.20
CA GLY A 112 7.51 2.63 -25.58
C GLY A 112 8.24 1.37 -26.09
N HIS A 113 9.55 1.51 -26.30
CA HIS A 113 10.42 0.45 -26.79
C HIS A 113 11.41 0.08 -25.70
N ALA A 114 11.32 -1.16 -25.20
CA ALA A 114 12.28 -1.68 -24.23
C ALA A 114 13.66 -1.82 -24.87
N THR A 115 14.66 -1.20 -24.25
CA THR A 115 16.06 -1.35 -24.63
C THR A 115 16.75 -2.26 -23.63
N HIS A 116 17.18 -3.44 -24.08
CA HIS A 116 18.03 -4.32 -23.28
C HIS A 116 19.49 -4.13 -23.70
N ALA A 117 20.34 -3.73 -22.75
CA ALA A 117 21.78 -3.75 -22.96
C ALA A 117 22.23 -5.21 -23.13
N VAL A 118 22.81 -5.53 -24.30
CA VAL A 118 23.47 -6.82 -24.51
C VAL A 118 24.83 -6.73 -23.77
N PRO A 119 25.12 -7.61 -22.81
CA PRO A 119 26.41 -7.60 -22.15
C PRO A 119 27.51 -7.90 -23.17
N VAL A 120 28.42 -6.94 -23.37
CA VAL A 120 29.61 -7.13 -24.20
C VAL A 120 30.63 -7.88 -23.36
N HIS A 121 30.89 -9.14 -23.71
CA HIS A 121 32.02 -9.89 -23.14
C HIS A 121 33.31 -9.31 -23.72
N HIS A 122 34.17 -8.78 -22.84
CA HIS A 122 35.56 -8.42 -23.14
C HIS A 122 36.51 -9.54 -22.69
#